data_AF-A0AAN7Z0H9-F1
#
_entry.id   AF-A0AAN7Z0H9-F1
#
_cell.length_a   1.000
_cell.length_b   1.000
_cell.length_c   1.000
_cell.angle_alpha   90.00
_cell.angle_beta   90.00
_cell.angle_gamma   90.00
#
_symmetry.space_group_name_H-M   'P 1'
#
loop_
_entity.id
_entity.type
_entity.pdbx_description
1 polymer ?
#
loop_
_entity_poly.entity_id
_entity_poly.type
_entity_poly.pdbx_seq_one_letter_code
_entity_poly.pdbx_strand_id
1 'polypeptide(L)'
;MAGTVINSIAEGDFVVLSIRLASEILLGRYAPPKPRDPQCLLARHEAGVWDEARQIWASLHGGHRGKEFNGRLLPLSLPLVRATGQRMAYEAAKDTMVHGNDRGLDITPQVLALYESTCMMEDQSWYVENGIMLRRALLDRDVDAVNAILPLLEGMINDPAVDAFVNAPW
;
A
#
# COMPACT_ATOMS: atom_id res chain seq x y z
N MET A 1 2.86 -16.92 -16.92
CA MET A 1 2.78 -16.81 -15.45
C MET A 1 3.98 -17.45 -14.76
N ALA A 2 5.19 -16.93 -15.01
CA ALA A 2 6.42 -17.35 -14.31
C ALA A 2 7.32 -16.16 -13.91
N GLY A 3 7.05 -14.96 -14.45
CA GLY A 3 7.86 -13.76 -14.18
C GLY A 3 7.62 -13.10 -12.81
N THR A 4 6.40 -13.20 -12.26
CA THR A 4 6.04 -12.50 -11.02
C THR A 4 6.69 -13.11 -9.78
N VAL A 5 6.95 -14.43 -9.78
CA VAL A 5 7.55 -15.12 -8.62
C VAL A 5 9.08 -14.96 -8.58
N ILE A 6 9.73 -14.81 -9.75
CA ILE A 6 11.18 -14.67 -9.83
C ILE A 6 11.63 -13.27 -9.41
N ASN A 7 10.86 -12.22 -9.71
CA ASN A 7 11.24 -10.86 -9.33
C ASN A 7 11.31 -10.67 -7.80
N SER A 8 10.39 -11.29 -7.06
CA SER A 8 10.37 -11.27 -5.58
C SER A 8 11.52 -12.05 -4.92
N ILE A 9 12.26 -12.85 -5.69
CA ILE A 9 13.41 -13.65 -5.22
C ILE A 9 14.73 -13.05 -5.71
N ALA A 10 14.76 -12.50 -6.93
CA ALA A 10 15.96 -11.99 -7.58
C ALA A 10 16.49 -10.68 -6.97
N GLU A 11 15.63 -9.82 -6.43
CA GLU A 11 16.04 -8.58 -5.74
C GLU A 11 16.37 -8.80 -4.24
N GLY A 12 16.32 -10.06 -3.78
CA GLY A 12 16.24 -10.44 -2.38
C GLY A 12 14.79 -10.74 -2.03
N ASP A 13 14.58 -11.74 -1.16
CA ASP A 13 13.23 -12.05 -0.65
C ASP A 13 12.58 -10.75 -0.19
N PHE A 14 11.46 -10.39 -0.82
CA PHE A 14 10.73 -9.14 -0.56
C PHE A 14 10.45 -8.91 0.94
N VAL A 15 10.32 -10.00 1.72
CA VAL A 15 10.22 -9.94 3.18
C VAL A 15 11.52 -9.47 3.82
N VAL A 16 12.67 -9.97 3.37
CA VAL A 16 14.00 -9.54 3.85
C VAL A 16 14.26 -8.07 3.51
N LEU A 17 13.89 -7.61 2.33
CA LEU A 17 13.97 -6.19 1.97
C LEU A 17 13.08 -5.33 2.88
N SER A 18 11.86 -5.80 3.15
CA SER A 18 10.94 -5.11 4.07
C SER A 18 11.49 -5.02 5.49
N ILE A 19 12.08 -6.11 6.00
CA ILE A 19 12.76 -6.14 7.32
C ILE A 19 13.89 -5.12 7.37
N ARG A 20 14.73 -5.10 6.34
CA ARG A 20 15.86 -4.17 6.28
C ARG A 20 15.37 -2.72 6.25
N LEU A 21 14.45 -2.40 5.36
CA LEU A 21 13.92 -1.05 5.22
C LEU A 21 13.23 -0.59 6.52
N ALA A 22 12.40 -1.43 7.11
CA ALA A 22 11.72 -1.08 8.36
C ALA A 22 12.68 -0.86 9.52
N SER A 23 13.73 -1.68 9.62
CA SER A 23 14.77 -1.49 10.62
C SER A 23 15.50 -0.17 10.45
N GLU A 24 15.90 0.19 9.22
CA GLU A 24 16.60 1.46 8.94
C GLU A 24 15.72 2.69 9.24
N ILE A 25 14.41 2.60 9.00
CA ILE A 25 13.45 3.67 9.35
C ILE A 25 13.31 3.80 10.87
N LEU A 26 13.11 2.70 11.60
CA LEU A 26 12.98 2.73 13.06
C LEU A 26 14.26 3.19 13.77
N LEU A 27 15.42 2.90 13.17
CA LEU A 27 16.72 3.37 13.66
C LEU A 27 17.00 4.84 13.27
N GLY A 28 16.13 5.49 12.51
CA GLY A 28 16.28 6.88 12.07
C GLY A 28 17.38 7.09 11.03
N ARG A 29 17.82 6.03 10.35
CA ARG A 29 18.88 6.08 9.32
C ARG A 29 18.32 6.39 7.93
N TYR A 30 17.03 6.16 7.74
CA TYR A 30 16.30 6.48 6.53
C TYR A 30 14.94 7.09 6.89
N ALA A 31 14.45 8.00 6.05
CA ALA A 31 13.12 8.56 6.16
C ALA A 31 12.39 8.41 4.82
N PRO A 32 11.20 7.78 4.78
CA PRO A 32 10.43 7.71 3.55
C PRO A 32 9.97 9.11 3.08
N PRO A 33 9.65 9.28 1.79
CA PRO A 33 9.11 10.53 1.27
C PRO A 33 7.87 10.95 2.07
N LYS A 34 7.80 12.22 2.46
CA LYS A 34 6.64 12.75 3.18
C LYS A 34 5.37 12.65 2.33
N PRO A 35 4.19 12.42 2.95
CA PRO A 35 2.91 12.48 2.25
C PRO A 35 2.72 13.82 1.55
N ARG A 36 2.24 13.80 0.31
CA ARG A 36 1.80 14.99 -0.42
C ARG A 36 0.49 15.53 0.16
N ASP A 37 -0.38 14.63 0.60
CA ASP A 37 -1.64 14.93 1.27
C ASP A 37 -1.70 14.15 2.60
N PRO A 38 -1.26 14.77 3.72
CA PRO A 38 -1.25 14.11 5.02
C PRO A 38 -2.65 13.75 5.56
N GLN A 39 -3.72 14.25 4.94
CA GLN A 39 -5.10 14.02 5.39
C GLN A 39 -5.78 12.86 4.65
N CYS A 40 -5.19 12.37 3.56
CA CYS A 40 -5.73 11.20 2.86
C CYS A 40 -5.70 9.96 3.77
N LEU A 41 -6.61 9.02 3.52
CA LEU A 41 -6.82 7.88 4.42
C LEU A 41 -5.57 7.01 4.54
N LEU A 42 -4.88 6.78 3.43
CA LEU A 42 -3.66 5.97 3.39
C LEU A 42 -2.46 6.67 4.05
N ALA A 43 -2.38 8.00 4.01
CA ALA A 43 -1.33 8.74 4.72
C ALA A 43 -1.54 8.71 6.24
N ARG A 44 -2.80 8.78 6.68
CA ARG A 44 -3.14 8.62 8.11
C ARG A 44 -2.82 7.22 8.61
N HIS A 45 -3.14 6.20 7.81
CA HIS A 45 -2.80 4.80 8.11
C HIS A 45 -1.29 4.61 8.19
N GLU A 46 -0.52 5.02 7.17
CA GLU A 46 0.95 4.97 7.17
C GLU A 46 1.53 5.61 8.44
N ALA A 47 1.12 6.85 8.75
CA ALA A 47 1.63 7.56 9.92
C ALA A 47 1.33 6.79 11.22
N GLY A 48 0.11 6.28 11.35
CA GLY A 48 -0.34 5.55 12.53
C GLY A 48 0.40 4.25 12.78
N VAL A 49 0.50 3.38 11.77
CA VAL A 49 1.20 2.09 11.92
C VAL A 49 2.69 2.29 12.23
N TRP A 50 3.31 3.32 11.66
CA TRP A 50 4.70 3.67 11.99
C TRP A 50 4.84 4.23 13.41
N ASP A 51 3.88 5.00 13.90
CA ASP A 51 3.88 5.51 15.27
C ASP A 51 3.69 4.36 16.28
N GLU A 52 2.81 3.41 16.01
CA GLU A 52 2.66 2.19 16.81
C GLU A 52 3.97 1.38 16.84
N ALA A 53 4.61 1.18 15.69
CA ALA A 53 5.89 0.49 15.61
C ALA A 53 7.00 1.24 16.38
N ARG A 54 7.03 2.58 16.31
CA ARG A 54 7.96 3.40 17.11
C ARG A 54 7.71 3.27 18.61
N GLN A 55 6.46 3.19 19.04
CA GLN A 55 6.12 2.97 20.46
C GLN A 55 6.56 1.58 20.92
N ILE A 56 6.32 0.54 20.11
CA ILE A 56 6.81 -0.81 20.39
C ILE A 56 8.34 -0.79 20.49
N TRP A 57 9.02 -0.20 19.51
CA TRP A 57 10.48 -0.07 19.49
C TRP A 57 11.03 0.61 20.75
N ALA A 58 10.43 1.72 21.18
CA ALA A 58 10.82 2.44 22.38
C ALA A 58 10.63 1.63 23.67
N SER A 59 9.71 0.66 23.68
CA SER A 59 9.47 -0.24 24.82
C SER A 59 10.46 -1.43 24.91
N LEU A 60 11.27 -1.67 23.88
CA LEU A 60 12.17 -2.82 23.83
C LEU A 60 13.47 -2.56 24.58
N HIS A 61 13.89 -3.54 25.40
CA HIS A 61 15.10 -3.42 26.21
C HIS A 61 16.34 -4.04 25.53
N GLY A 62 16.15 -4.81 24.45
CA GLY A 62 17.19 -5.59 23.76
C GLY A 62 17.66 -5.06 22.40
N GLY A 63 17.21 -3.87 21.98
CA GLY A 63 17.53 -3.30 20.66
C GLY A 63 17.08 -4.14 19.46
N HIS A 64 17.59 -3.85 18.26
CA HIS A 64 17.09 -4.38 16.96
C HIS A 64 17.52 -5.82 16.65
N ARG A 65 18.29 -6.46 17.54
CA ARG A 65 18.72 -7.86 17.41
C ARG A 65 18.21 -8.74 18.56
N GLY A 66 17.40 -8.18 19.44
CA GLY A 66 16.83 -8.88 20.59
C GLY A 66 15.66 -9.78 20.20
N LYS A 67 15.38 -10.78 21.04
CA LYS A 67 14.21 -11.67 20.86
C LYS A 67 12.89 -10.90 20.83
N GLU A 68 12.79 -9.79 21.56
CA GLU A 68 11.59 -8.95 21.58
C GLU A 68 11.35 -8.24 20.24
N PHE A 69 12.41 -7.78 19.57
CA PHE A 69 12.33 -7.22 18.22
C PHE A 69 11.81 -8.27 17.24
N ASN A 70 12.40 -9.47 17.27
CA ASN A 70 11.99 -10.57 16.40
C ASN A 70 10.54 -11.01 16.64
N GLY A 71 10.06 -10.93 17.88
CA GLY A 71 8.69 -11.33 18.22
C GLY A 71 7.63 -10.26 17.94
N ARG A 72 7.97 -8.97 18.04
CA ARG A 72 6.99 -7.87 18.01
C ARG A 72 7.11 -6.94 16.81
N LEU A 73 8.31 -6.73 16.27
CA LEU A 73 8.55 -5.79 15.16
C LEU A 73 8.84 -6.48 13.84
N LEU A 74 9.57 -7.61 13.84
CA LEU A 74 9.87 -8.35 12.62
C LEU A 74 8.59 -8.72 11.84
N PRO A 75 7.50 -9.22 12.47
CA PRO A 75 6.23 -9.49 11.77
C PRO A 75 5.57 -8.24 11.17
N LEU A 76 5.83 -7.05 11.73
CA LEU A 76 5.27 -5.79 11.26
C LEU A 76 6.05 -5.17 10.09
N SER A 77 7.26 -5.66 9.80
CA SER A 77 8.13 -5.05 8.79
C SER A 77 7.48 -4.93 7.41
N LEU A 78 6.84 -6.02 6.97
CA LEU A 78 6.13 -6.02 5.69
C LEU A 78 4.89 -5.10 5.71
N PRO A 79 3.97 -5.21 6.69
CA PRO A 79 2.85 -4.27 6.83
C PRO A 79 3.27 -2.79 6.81
N LEU A 80 4.33 -2.41 7.54
CA LEU A 80 4.82 -1.03 7.61
C LEU A 80 5.32 -0.51 6.24
N VAL A 81 6.13 -1.32 5.55
CA VAL A 81 6.64 -0.97 4.22
C VAL A 81 5.50 -0.94 3.20
N ARG A 82 4.52 -1.84 3.33
CA ARG A 82 3.34 -1.85 2.47
C ARG A 82 2.50 -0.59 2.64
N ALA A 83 2.21 -0.16 3.86
CA ALA A 83 1.45 1.07 4.13
C ALA A 83 2.10 2.30 3.45
N THR A 84 3.43 2.37 3.53
CA THR A 84 4.24 3.40 2.84
C THR A 84 4.04 3.32 1.32
N GLY A 85 4.19 2.13 0.75
CA GLY A 85 4.02 1.89 -0.69
C GLY A 85 2.60 2.18 -1.18
N GLN A 86 1.58 1.80 -0.41
CA GLN A 86 0.17 2.03 -0.73
C GLN A 86 -0.16 3.52 -0.84
N ARG A 87 0.27 4.31 0.16
CA ARG A 87 0.14 5.77 0.09
C ARG A 87 0.87 6.33 -1.13
N MET A 88 2.13 5.94 -1.35
CA MET A 88 2.93 6.46 -2.47
C MET A 88 2.30 6.17 -3.83
N ALA A 89 1.77 4.95 -4.02
CA ALA A 89 1.10 4.56 -5.24
C ALA A 89 -0.21 5.35 -5.45
N TYR A 90 -1.01 5.53 -4.41
CA TYR A 90 -2.23 6.35 -4.46
C TYR A 90 -1.91 7.80 -4.83
N GLU A 91 -0.91 8.40 -4.20
CA GLU A 91 -0.50 9.77 -4.49
C GLU A 91 0.01 9.93 -5.93
N ALA A 92 0.81 8.98 -6.42
CA ALA A 92 1.28 8.99 -7.80
C ALA A 92 0.12 8.86 -8.78
N ALA A 93 -0.85 7.97 -8.53
CA ALA A 93 -2.03 7.80 -9.36
C ALA A 93 -2.93 9.05 -9.35
N LYS A 94 -3.09 9.70 -8.19
CA LYS A 94 -3.84 10.96 -8.08
C LYS A 94 -3.15 12.11 -8.82
N ASP A 95 -1.82 12.12 -8.84
CA ASP A 95 -1.02 13.13 -9.54
C ASP A 95 -1.17 13.01 -11.07
N THR A 96 -1.14 11.79 -11.60
CA THR A 96 -1.35 11.55 -13.04
C THR A 96 -2.78 11.87 -13.47
N MET A 97 -3.78 11.73 -12.58
CA MET A 97 -5.14 12.22 -12.87
C MET A 97 -5.22 13.73 -13.08
N VAL A 98 -4.39 14.50 -12.36
CA VAL A 98 -4.41 15.98 -12.42
C VAL A 98 -3.57 16.50 -13.58
N HIS A 99 -2.42 15.86 -13.82
CA HIS A 99 -1.42 16.35 -14.76
C HIS A 99 -1.41 15.61 -16.11
N GLY A 100 -2.25 14.58 -16.24
CA GLY A 100 -2.25 13.69 -17.38
C GLY A 100 -1.10 12.67 -17.32
N ASN A 101 -1.13 11.72 -18.24
CA ASN A 101 -0.08 10.73 -18.40
C ASN A 101 0.31 10.66 -19.89
N ASP A 102 1.61 10.66 -20.19
CA ASP A 102 2.10 10.67 -21.58
C ASP A 102 2.03 9.30 -22.26
N ARG A 103 1.93 8.20 -21.49
CA ARG A 103 2.07 6.81 -21.94
C ARG A 103 1.34 5.82 -21.01
N GLY A 104 0.04 5.62 -21.21
CA GLY A 104 -0.72 4.66 -20.42
C GLY A 104 -2.22 4.94 -20.38
N LEU A 105 -2.95 4.06 -19.71
CA LEU A 105 -4.38 4.23 -19.44
C LEU A 105 -4.61 5.40 -18.47
N ASP A 106 -5.57 6.25 -18.77
CA ASP A 106 -5.97 7.32 -17.85
C ASP A 106 -6.49 6.74 -16.54
N ILE A 107 -5.95 7.23 -15.43
CA ILE A 107 -6.46 6.87 -14.12
C ILE A 107 -7.81 7.57 -13.95
N THR A 108 -8.86 6.79 -13.74
CA THR A 108 -10.20 7.33 -13.46
C THR A 108 -10.41 7.47 -11.95
N PRO A 109 -11.32 8.35 -11.50
CA PRO A 109 -11.69 8.43 -10.08
C PRO A 109 -12.14 7.09 -9.51
N GLN A 110 -12.78 6.24 -10.32
CA GLN A 110 -13.26 4.90 -9.95
C GLN A 110 -12.09 3.95 -9.67
N VAL A 111 -11.05 3.96 -10.50
CA VAL A 111 -9.82 3.17 -10.28
C VAL A 111 -9.15 3.61 -8.99
N LEU A 112 -9.02 4.92 -8.78
CA LEU A 112 -8.38 5.45 -7.57
C LEU A 112 -9.18 5.10 -6.31
N ALA A 113 -10.52 5.18 -6.36
CA ALA A 113 -11.39 4.80 -5.26
C ALA A 113 -11.33 3.31 -4.93
N LEU A 114 -11.28 2.45 -5.96
CA LEU A 114 -11.11 1.01 -5.80
C LEU A 114 -9.77 0.67 -5.14
N TYR A 115 -8.69 1.31 -5.60
CA TYR A 115 -7.36 1.12 -5.05
C TYR A 115 -7.31 1.50 -3.56
N GLU A 116 -7.80 2.70 -3.22
CA GLU A 116 -7.84 3.17 -1.84
C GLU A 116 -8.67 2.24 -0.96
N SER A 117 -9.87 1.85 -1.41
CA SER A 117 -10.75 0.94 -0.64
C SER A 117 -10.11 -0.43 -0.43
N THR A 118 -9.49 -1.01 -1.47
CA THR A 118 -8.81 -2.30 -1.37
C THR A 118 -7.68 -2.23 -0.32
N CYS A 119 -6.88 -1.18 -0.34
CA CYS A 119 -5.83 -0.96 0.66
C CYS A 119 -6.39 -0.82 2.08
N MET A 120 -7.52 -0.14 2.24
CA MET A 120 -8.19 -0.01 3.54
C MET A 120 -8.69 -1.36 4.06
N MET A 121 -9.23 -2.21 3.18
CA MET A 121 -9.75 -3.52 3.54
C MET A 121 -8.66 -4.51 3.97
N GLU A 122 -7.41 -4.34 3.52
CA GLU A 122 -6.26 -5.15 3.99
C GLU A 122 -5.96 -4.97 5.49
N ASP A 123 -6.34 -3.82 6.08
CA ASP A 123 -6.13 -3.53 7.51
C ASP A 123 -7.33 -2.80 8.12
N GLN A 124 -8.54 -3.35 7.91
CA GLN A 124 -9.78 -2.77 8.44
C GLN A 124 -9.74 -2.53 9.96
N SER A 125 -9.00 -3.37 10.70
CA SER A 125 -8.85 -3.28 12.15
C SER A 125 -8.29 -1.93 12.55
N TRP A 126 -7.21 -1.51 11.89
CA TRP A 126 -6.55 -0.26 12.21
C TRP A 126 -7.48 0.94 12.04
N TYR A 127 -8.24 1.00 10.94
CA TYR A 127 -9.19 2.09 10.68
C TYR A 127 -10.33 2.15 11.70
N VAL A 128 -10.78 0.98 12.16
CA VAL A 128 -11.83 0.88 13.18
C VAL A 128 -11.31 1.29 14.55
N GLU A 129 -10.15 0.75 14.96
CA GLU A 129 -9.53 1.02 16.27
C GLU A 129 -9.13 2.49 16.43
N ASN A 130 -8.71 3.13 15.33
CA ASN A 130 -8.37 4.56 15.31
C ASN A 130 -9.57 5.48 15.06
N GLY A 131 -10.80 4.96 15.08
CA GLY A 131 -12.02 5.74 14.96
C GLY A 131 -12.17 6.46 13.61
N ILE A 132 -11.49 5.98 12.57
CA ILE A 132 -11.50 6.58 11.23
C ILE A 132 -12.81 6.27 10.53
N MET A 133 -13.23 5.00 10.61
CA MET A 133 -14.43 4.53 9.94
C MET A 133 -14.98 3.29 10.64
N LEU A 134 -16.31 3.15 10.65
CA LEU A 134 -16.95 1.94 11.14
C LEU A 134 -16.70 0.77 10.18
N ARG A 135 -16.58 -0.46 10.71
CA ARG A 135 -16.42 -1.68 9.90
C ARG A 135 -17.46 -1.80 8.79
N ARG A 136 -18.71 -1.45 9.07
CA ARG A 136 -19.79 -1.49 8.07
C ARG A 136 -19.59 -0.47 6.96
N ALA A 137 -19.18 0.75 7.30
CA ALA A 137 -18.92 1.80 6.33
C ALA A 137 -17.71 1.49 5.44
N LEU A 138 -16.68 0.79 5.97
CA LEU A 138 -15.57 0.28 5.15
C LEU A 138 -16.08 -0.71 4.09
N LEU A 139 -16.92 -1.66 4.50
CA LEU A 139 -17.50 -2.63 3.57
C LEU A 139 -18.40 -1.96 2.52
N ASP A 140 -19.26 -1.04 2.93
CA ASP A 140 -20.15 -0.34 2.00
C ASP A 140 -19.34 0.50 1.00
N ARG A 141 -18.28 1.19 1.45
CA ARG A 141 -17.33 1.91 0.58
C ARG A 141 -16.68 0.98 -0.46
N ASP A 142 -16.29 -0.22 -0.05
CA ASP A 142 -15.65 -1.19 -0.93
C ASP A 142 -16.60 -1.72 -1.99
N VAL A 143 -17.82 -2.08 -1.57
CA VAL A 143 -18.89 -2.50 -2.48
C VAL A 143 -19.20 -1.40 -3.50
N ASP A 144 -19.30 -0.15 -3.05
CA ASP A 144 -19.56 0.99 -3.95
C ASP A 144 -18.42 1.20 -4.95
N ALA A 145 -17.16 1.09 -4.51
CA ALA A 145 -16.00 1.23 -5.38
C ALA A 145 -15.91 0.11 -6.43
N VAL A 146 -16.21 -1.13 -6.05
CA VAL A 146 -16.27 -2.28 -6.97
C VAL A 146 -17.42 -2.10 -7.97
N ASN A 147 -18.62 -1.73 -7.50
CA ASN A 147 -19.75 -1.52 -8.39
C ASN A 147 -19.51 -0.39 -9.39
N ALA A 148 -18.76 0.64 -9.00
CA ALA A 148 -18.40 1.75 -9.88
C ALA A 148 -17.40 1.34 -10.98
N ILE A 149 -16.51 0.37 -10.74
CA ILE A 149 -15.52 -0.06 -11.73
C ILE A 149 -16.07 -1.08 -12.72
N LEU A 150 -17.02 -1.94 -12.30
CA LEU A 150 -17.50 -3.06 -13.11
C LEU A 150 -17.95 -2.66 -14.53
N PRO A 151 -18.73 -1.57 -14.73
CA PRO A 151 -19.15 -1.15 -16.07
C PRO A 151 -17.99 -0.63 -16.95
N LEU A 152 -16.88 -0.24 -16.35
CA LEU A 152 -15.71 0.32 -17.05
C LEU A 152 -14.69 -0.76 -17.44
N LEU A 153 -14.74 -1.92 -16.78
CA LEU A 153 -13.73 -2.97 -16.86
C LEU A 153 -13.50 -3.47 -18.29
N GLU A 154 -14.59 -3.69 -19.05
CA GLU A 154 -14.52 -4.15 -20.44
C GLU A 154 -13.80 -3.13 -21.34
N GLY A 155 -14.10 -1.84 -21.17
CA GLY A 155 -13.42 -0.78 -21.91
C GLY A 155 -11.94 -0.67 -21.54
N MET A 156 -11.61 -0.83 -20.25
CA MET A 156 -10.23 -0.79 -19.77
C MET A 156 -9.39 -1.98 -20.26
N ILE A 157 -9.97 -3.18 -20.29
CA ILE A 157 -9.25 -4.39 -20.73
C ILE A 157 -8.96 -4.35 -22.24
N ASN A 158 -9.91 -3.82 -23.02
CA ASN A 158 -9.78 -3.69 -24.47
C ASN A 158 -9.08 -2.38 -24.91
N ASP A 159 -8.47 -1.66 -23.97
CA ASP A 159 -7.73 -0.44 -24.30
C ASP A 159 -6.46 -0.81 -25.10
N PRO A 160 -6.19 -0.15 -26.25
CA PRO A 160 -5.00 -0.44 -27.06
C PRO A 160 -3.67 -0.34 -26.30
N ALA A 161 -3.61 0.52 -25.28
CA ALA A 161 -2.45 0.64 -24.41
C ALA A 161 -2.27 -0.62 -23.55
N VAL A 162 -3.35 -1.32 -23.18
CA VAL A 162 -3.32 -2.59 -22.44
C VAL A 162 -2.97 -3.75 -23.38
N ASP A 163 -3.59 -3.82 -24.56
CA ASP A 163 -3.31 -4.84 -25.59
C ASP A 163 -1.81 -4.91 -25.94
N ALA A 164 -1.12 -3.77 -25.99
CA ALA A 164 0.32 -3.70 -26.26
C ALA A 164 1.19 -4.48 -25.24
N PHE A 165 0.67 -4.75 -24.03
CA PHE A 165 1.36 -5.51 -22.98
C PHE A 165 0.87 -6.96 -22.85
N VAL A 166 -0.25 -7.34 -23.48
CA VAL A 166 -0.81 -8.70 -23.41
C VAL A 166 -0.14 -9.58 -24.48
N ASN A 167 0.82 -10.39 -24.06
CA ASN A 167 1.51 -11.37 -24.92
C ASN A 167 1.02 -12.82 -24.69
N ALA A 168 -0.04 -13.02 -23.92
CA ALA A 168 -0.57 -14.35 -23.62
C ALA A 168 -1.55 -14.78 -24.73
N PRO A 169 -1.32 -15.92 -25.41
CA PRO A 169 -2.36 -16.50 -26.25
C PRO A 169 -3.52 -16.97 -25.37
N TRP A 170 -4.74 -16.76 -25.86
CA TRP A 170 -5.99 -17.27 -25.29
C TRP A 170 -6.05 -18.79 -25.27
#